data_AF-A0A562TKL9-F1
#
_entry.id   AF-A0A562TKL9-F1
#
_cell.length_a   1.000
_cell.length_b   1.000
_cell.length_c   1.000
_cell.angle_alpha   90.00
_cell.angle_beta   90.00
_cell.angle_gamma   90.00
#
_symmetry.space_group_name_H-M   'P 1'
#
loop_
_entity.id
_entity.type
_entity.pdbx_description
1 polymer ?
#
loop_
_entity_poly.entity_id
_entity_poly.type
_entity_poly.pdbx_seq_one_letter_code
_entity_poly.pdbx_strand_id
1 'polypeptide(L)'
;NGIQLYVNTHDPNNNTRYYLWDYKETWQFHAKYLSQFITNGTAIVARRPDQIIYYCFGNDASSTILLGSSAKLSQDVIYQSPLTSVVSTSEKIETKYSILVNQYALTPDAYAFYTNLKKNTEQLGSIFDAQPSEITGNIHNLNNAVEPVIGYVIACTVQSKRIFISVDQLPDTWSPVYPYECDVDTESFASGAVAQNLIPLGSNTIPITTYSAPGSHGIDGYLGVDVDCVDCTLRGTKTQPSFWR
;
A
#
# COMPACT_ATOMS: atom_id res chain seq x y z
N ASN A 1 -12.98 -1.52 -13.08
CA ASN A 1 -13.74 -0.87 -11.98
C ASN A 1 -12.78 -0.52 -10.87
N GLY A 2 -12.92 0.66 -10.27
CA GLY A 2 -12.02 1.13 -9.22
C GLY A 2 -12.16 2.62 -8.93
N ILE A 3 -11.40 3.09 -7.96
CA ILE A 3 -11.27 4.50 -7.60
C ILE A 3 -10.20 5.12 -8.48
N GLN A 4 -10.48 6.28 -9.07
CA GLN A 4 -9.46 7.12 -9.69
C GLN A 4 -9.25 8.36 -8.83
N LEU A 5 -8.01 8.59 -8.43
CA LEU A 5 -7.62 9.73 -7.61
C LEU A 5 -6.99 10.80 -8.48
N TYR A 6 -7.39 12.04 -8.23
CA TYR A 6 -6.97 13.21 -8.99
C TYR A 6 -6.51 14.33 -8.06
N VAL A 7 -5.65 15.21 -8.58
CA VAL A 7 -5.25 16.46 -7.93
C VAL A 7 -5.77 17.66 -8.70
N ASN A 8 -6.17 18.68 -7.95
CA ASN A 8 -6.51 20.01 -8.44
C ASN A 8 -5.51 21.00 -7.82
N THR A 9 -4.95 21.90 -8.62
CA THR A 9 -4.13 23.01 -8.13
C THR A 9 -4.56 24.32 -8.76
N HIS A 10 -4.43 25.40 -7.98
CA HIS A 10 -4.70 26.76 -8.41
C HIS A 10 -3.81 27.74 -7.66
N ASP A 11 -3.03 28.57 -8.36
CA ASP A 11 -2.35 29.73 -7.78
C ASP A 11 -2.88 31.04 -8.40
N PRO A 12 -3.75 31.78 -7.68
CA PRO A 12 -4.30 33.03 -8.19
C PRO A 12 -3.25 34.14 -8.33
N ASN A 13 -2.11 34.03 -7.63
CA ASN A 13 -1.04 35.03 -7.70
C ASN A 13 -0.05 34.75 -8.83
N ASN A 14 -0.19 33.59 -9.50
CA ASN A 14 0.62 33.26 -10.67
C ASN A 14 2.13 33.22 -10.40
N ASN A 15 2.51 32.82 -9.18
CA ASN A 15 3.91 32.78 -8.73
C ASN A 15 4.61 31.48 -9.11
N THR A 16 3.85 30.42 -9.39
CA THR A 16 4.36 29.16 -9.93
C THR A 16 3.48 28.69 -11.09
N ARG A 17 4.01 27.80 -11.93
CA ARG A 17 3.31 27.21 -13.10
C ARG A 17 3.70 25.77 -13.34
N TYR A 18 4.51 25.21 -12.45
CA TYR A 18 5.18 23.93 -12.61
C TYR A 18 5.09 23.18 -11.30
N TYR A 19 4.56 21.97 -11.37
CA TYR A 19 4.20 21.20 -10.20
C TYR A 19 4.74 19.78 -10.31
N LEU A 20 5.23 19.28 -9.19
CA LEU A 20 5.53 17.87 -8.96
C LEU A 20 4.62 17.39 -7.84
N TRP A 21 4.12 16.17 -7.98
CA TRP A 21 3.37 15.50 -6.94
C TRP A 21 4.03 14.18 -6.56
N ASP A 22 4.03 13.90 -5.26
CA ASP A 22 4.25 12.56 -4.75
C ASP A 22 3.09 12.21 -3.81
N TYR A 23 2.96 10.93 -3.49
CA TYR A 23 2.00 10.51 -2.49
C TYR A 23 2.49 9.35 -1.64
N LYS A 24 1.92 9.25 -0.43
CA LYS A 24 2.03 8.11 0.47
C LYS A 24 0.66 7.54 0.76
N GLU A 25 0.51 6.25 0.50
CA GLU A 25 -0.71 5.50 0.74
C GLU A 25 -0.59 4.70 2.03
N THR A 26 -1.71 4.56 2.72
CA THR A 26 -1.85 3.73 3.92
C THR A 26 -3.25 3.16 3.93
N TRP A 27 -3.40 1.87 4.16
CA TRP A 27 -4.71 1.22 4.25
C TRP A 27 -4.77 0.29 5.44
N GLN A 28 -5.98 0.14 5.99
CA GLN A 28 -6.29 -0.90 6.95
C GLN A 28 -6.91 -2.08 6.22
N PHE A 29 -6.44 -3.27 6.56
CA PHE A 29 -6.90 -4.54 6.02
C PHE A 29 -6.98 -5.58 7.14
N HIS A 30 -7.56 -6.74 6.84
CA HIS A 30 -7.60 -7.87 7.76
C HIS A 30 -7.18 -9.19 7.12
N ALA A 31 -6.79 -10.15 7.96
CA ALA A 31 -6.62 -11.53 7.52
C ALA A 31 -7.97 -12.13 7.09
N LYS A 32 -7.98 -13.21 6.31
CA LYS A 32 -9.24 -13.81 5.83
C LYS A 32 -10.06 -14.40 6.98
N TYR A 33 -9.39 -15.01 7.95
CA TYR A 33 -10.03 -15.59 9.13
C TYR A 33 -9.45 -15.00 10.42
N LEU A 34 -10.35 -14.71 11.38
CA LEU A 34 -9.95 -14.38 12.74
C LEU A 34 -9.53 -15.66 13.47
N SER A 35 -8.25 -15.77 13.79
CA SER A 35 -7.75 -16.83 14.67
C SER A 35 -8.02 -16.48 16.13
N GLN A 36 -8.82 -17.30 16.82
CA GLN A 36 -9.13 -17.15 18.25
C GLN A 36 -8.12 -17.88 19.15
N PHE A 37 -7.30 -18.76 18.55
CA PHE A 37 -6.44 -19.70 19.26
C PHE A 37 -4.99 -19.63 18.77
N ILE A 38 -4.05 -20.06 19.61
CA ILE A 38 -2.62 -20.17 19.30
C ILE A 38 -2.04 -21.36 20.05
N THR A 39 -0.98 -21.97 19.52
CA THR A 39 -0.23 -22.99 20.26
C THR A 39 0.84 -22.36 21.17
N ASN A 40 1.06 -22.97 22.33
CA ASN A 40 2.23 -22.69 23.18
C ASN A 40 3.32 -23.79 23.10
N GLY A 41 3.19 -24.71 22.14
CA GLY A 41 4.08 -25.88 21.95
C GLY A 41 3.66 -27.12 22.73
N THR A 42 2.72 -27.01 23.67
CA THR A 42 2.19 -28.13 24.46
C THR A 42 0.68 -28.27 24.36
N ALA A 43 -0.03 -27.17 24.09
CA ALA A 43 -1.48 -27.13 23.97
C ALA A 43 -1.92 -25.96 23.08
N ILE A 44 -3.16 -26.06 22.60
CA ILE A 44 -3.87 -24.94 22.00
C ILE A 44 -4.50 -24.10 23.11
N VAL A 45 -4.25 -22.79 23.08
CA VAL A 45 -4.74 -21.83 24.06
C VAL A 45 -5.42 -20.66 23.36
N ALA A 46 -6.35 -19.99 24.04
CA ALA A 46 -6.98 -18.80 23.49
C ALA A 46 -5.96 -17.66 23.32
N ARG A 47 -6.07 -16.90 22.24
CA ARG A 47 -5.28 -15.68 22.04
C ARG A 47 -5.75 -14.61 23.00
N ARG A 48 -4.79 -13.93 23.63
CA ARG A 48 -5.04 -12.67 24.34
C ARG A 48 -5.26 -11.52 23.35
N PRO A 49 -5.88 -10.40 23.76
CA PRO A 49 -6.09 -9.25 22.89
C PRO A 49 -4.81 -8.72 22.22
N ASP A 50 -3.66 -8.75 22.90
CA ASP A 50 -2.35 -8.34 22.37
C ASP A 50 -1.80 -9.29 21.29
N GLN A 51 -2.28 -10.53 21.26
CA GLN A 51 -1.85 -11.60 20.36
C GLN A 51 -2.73 -11.74 19.11
N ILE A 52 -3.81 -10.95 19.01
CA ILE A 52 -4.64 -10.89 17.82
C ILE A 52 -3.81 -10.29 16.67
N ILE A 53 -3.85 -10.98 15.53
CA ILE A 53 -3.09 -10.72 14.29
C ILE A 53 -4.05 -10.57 13.10
N TYR A 54 -5.26 -10.06 13.36
CA TYR A 54 -6.34 -9.98 12.40
C TYR A 54 -6.37 -8.65 11.63
N TYR A 55 -6.28 -7.50 12.30
CA TYR A 55 -6.24 -6.18 11.65
C TYR A 55 -4.82 -5.65 11.52
N CYS A 56 -4.45 -5.21 10.33
CA CYS A 56 -3.14 -4.64 10.03
C CYS A 56 -3.24 -3.41 9.13
N PHE A 57 -2.12 -2.71 9.02
CA PHE A 57 -1.91 -1.55 8.16
C PHE A 57 -0.84 -1.85 7.10
N GLY A 58 -1.20 -1.62 5.85
CA GLY A 58 -0.29 -1.62 4.71
C GLY A 58 0.09 -0.18 4.35
N ASN A 59 1.25 -0.01 3.72
CA ASN A 59 1.73 1.30 3.27
C ASN A 59 2.43 1.17 1.93
N ASP A 60 2.34 2.23 1.12
CA ASP A 60 3.00 2.31 -0.19
C ASP A 60 3.30 3.78 -0.52
N ALA A 61 4.12 4.02 -1.54
CA ALA A 61 4.45 5.36 -2.01
C ALA A 61 4.46 5.44 -3.54
N SER A 62 4.24 6.65 -4.06
CA SER A 62 4.33 6.90 -5.50
C SER A 62 5.70 6.49 -6.05
N SER A 63 5.71 5.59 -7.03
CA SER A 63 6.90 5.14 -7.74
C SER A 63 7.11 5.84 -9.08
N THR A 64 6.12 6.62 -9.55
CA THR A 64 6.16 7.36 -10.80
C THR A 64 6.30 8.86 -10.56
N ILE A 65 6.96 9.54 -11.50
CA ILE A 65 7.16 10.98 -11.49
C ILE A 65 5.87 11.65 -11.99
N LEU A 66 5.14 12.32 -11.11
CA LEU A 66 3.88 13.00 -11.45
C LEU A 66 4.12 14.50 -11.62
N LEU A 67 4.09 14.96 -12.87
CA LEU A 67 4.35 16.35 -13.23
C LEU A 67 3.12 17.00 -13.85
N GLY A 68 2.96 18.29 -13.61
CA GLY A 68 1.94 19.10 -14.28
C GLY A 68 2.39 20.54 -14.46
N SER A 69 1.90 21.18 -15.51
CA SER A 69 2.17 22.58 -15.77
C SER A 69 0.96 23.29 -16.34
N SER A 70 0.74 24.51 -15.85
CA SER A 70 -0.25 25.45 -16.35
C SER A 70 0.39 26.58 -17.16
N ALA A 71 1.68 26.47 -17.53
CA ALA A 71 2.40 27.51 -18.27
C ALA A 71 1.81 27.83 -19.65
N LYS A 72 1.07 26.88 -20.24
CA LYS A 72 0.35 27.04 -21.51
C LYS A 72 -1.13 27.42 -21.32
N LEU A 73 -1.57 27.67 -20.08
CA LEU A 73 -2.95 28.01 -19.74
C LEU A 73 -3.03 29.49 -19.36
N SER A 74 -4.14 30.14 -19.72
CA SER A 74 -4.38 31.55 -19.37
C SER A 74 -4.46 31.77 -17.85
N GLN A 75 -4.95 30.79 -17.11
CA GLN A 75 -5.03 30.77 -15.64
C GLN A 75 -4.15 29.66 -15.10
N ASP A 76 -3.58 29.86 -13.91
CA ASP A 76 -2.82 28.79 -13.24
C ASP A 76 -3.79 27.81 -12.58
N VAL A 77 -4.49 27.03 -13.39
CA VAL A 77 -5.42 26.02 -12.92
C VAL A 77 -5.06 24.70 -13.58
N ILE A 78 -4.79 23.69 -12.76
CA ILE A 78 -4.75 22.29 -13.20
C ILE A 78 -5.90 21.58 -12.53
N TYR A 79 -6.80 21.05 -13.35
CA TYR A 79 -8.02 20.39 -12.89
C TYR A 79 -7.98 18.91 -13.26
N GLN A 80 -8.27 18.06 -12.28
CA GLN A 80 -8.34 16.61 -12.39
C GLN A 80 -7.10 15.98 -13.05
N SER A 81 -5.91 16.38 -12.62
CA SER A 81 -4.68 15.68 -13.02
C SER A 81 -4.63 14.32 -12.33
N PRO A 82 -4.49 13.19 -13.06
CA PRO A 82 -4.53 11.86 -12.46
C PRO A 82 -3.30 11.61 -11.58
N LEU A 83 -3.51 11.09 -10.37
CA LEU A 83 -2.45 10.70 -9.46
C LEU A 83 -2.22 9.18 -9.48
N THR A 84 -3.26 8.43 -9.13
CA THR A 84 -3.22 6.96 -9.04
C THR A 84 -4.63 6.39 -9.09
N SER A 85 -4.73 5.07 -9.25
CA SER A 85 -5.99 4.34 -9.21
C SER A 85 -5.89 3.14 -8.28
N VAL A 86 -7.02 2.82 -7.66
CA VAL A 86 -7.17 1.64 -6.80
C VAL A 86 -8.28 0.78 -7.39
N VAL A 87 -7.92 -0.41 -7.88
CA VAL A 87 -8.88 -1.34 -8.48
C VAL A 87 -9.89 -1.82 -7.44
N SER A 88 -11.12 -2.13 -7.86
CA SER A 88 -12.21 -2.53 -6.97
C SER A 88 -11.96 -3.85 -6.20
N THR A 89 -10.98 -4.63 -6.63
CA THR A 89 -10.56 -5.89 -5.99
C THR A 89 -9.32 -5.72 -5.10
N SER A 90 -8.82 -4.49 -4.94
CA SER A 90 -7.62 -4.23 -4.14
C SER A 90 -7.92 -4.32 -2.65
N GLU A 91 -7.05 -4.97 -1.90
CA GLU A 91 -7.07 -4.92 -0.43
C GLU A 91 -6.96 -3.50 0.13
N LYS A 92 -6.38 -2.55 -0.64
CA LYS A 92 -6.24 -1.14 -0.22
C LYS A 92 -7.58 -0.52 0.22
N ILE A 93 -8.71 -1.03 -0.28
CA ILE A 93 -10.06 -0.54 0.00
C ILE A 93 -10.92 -1.52 0.81
N GLU A 94 -10.32 -2.54 1.43
CA GLU A 94 -11.05 -3.55 2.21
C GLU A 94 -11.78 -2.96 3.41
N THR A 95 -11.09 -2.14 4.19
CA THR A 95 -11.68 -1.46 5.36
C THR A 95 -11.68 0.03 5.15
N LYS A 96 -10.48 0.61 5.04
CA LYS A 96 -10.30 2.05 4.92
C LYS A 96 -8.94 2.37 4.31
N TYR A 97 -8.95 3.32 3.40
CA TYR A 97 -7.82 3.78 2.62
C TYR A 97 -7.49 5.23 2.96
N SER A 98 -6.22 5.59 2.95
CA SER A 98 -5.74 6.96 3.08
C SER A 98 -4.62 7.23 2.10
N ILE A 99 -4.63 8.42 1.53
CA ILE A 99 -3.55 8.95 0.69
C ILE A 99 -3.18 10.35 1.16
N LEU A 100 -1.89 10.57 1.38
CA LEU A 100 -1.29 11.88 1.60
C LEU A 100 -0.57 12.28 0.32
N VAL A 101 -1.04 13.34 -0.31
CA VAL A 101 -0.42 13.91 -1.51
C VAL A 101 0.41 15.11 -1.09
N ASN A 102 1.65 15.18 -1.55
CA ASN A 102 2.47 16.38 -1.46
C ASN A 102 2.56 17.03 -2.85
N GLN A 103 2.47 18.35 -2.88
CA GLN A 103 2.62 19.18 -4.07
C GLN A 103 3.80 20.10 -3.87
N TYR A 104 4.73 20.07 -4.83
CA TYR A 104 5.94 20.90 -4.85
C TYR A 104 5.81 21.94 -5.95
N ALA A 105 6.00 23.22 -5.60
CA ALA A 105 6.06 24.31 -6.57
C ALA A 105 7.47 24.38 -7.18
N LEU A 106 7.62 23.98 -8.44
CA LEU A 106 8.91 23.89 -9.11
C LEU A 106 9.29 25.18 -9.84
N THR A 107 10.60 25.39 -9.97
CA THR A 107 11.15 26.32 -10.97
C THR A 107 11.08 25.69 -12.37
N PRO A 108 11.14 26.49 -13.45
CA PRO A 108 11.16 25.96 -14.81
C PRO A 108 12.29 24.94 -15.03
N ASP A 109 13.49 25.22 -14.51
CA ASP A 109 14.67 24.35 -14.65
C ASP A 109 14.50 23.02 -13.91
N ALA A 110 13.95 23.05 -12.69
CA ALA A 110 13.64 21.84 -11.94
C ALA A 110 12.59 20.99 -12.67
N TYR A 111 11.55 21.63 -13.21
CA TYR A 111 10.54 20.93 -14.00
C TYR A 111 11.11 20.28 -15.27
N ALA A 112 12.02 20.97 -15.96
CA ALA A 112 12.73 20.43 -17.12
C ALA A 112 13.59 19.21 -16.73
N PHE A 113 14.30 19.29 -15.61
CA PHE A 113 15.08 18.17 -15.07
C PHE A 113 14.19 16.94 -14.82
N TYR A 114 13.10 17.09 -14.05
CA TYR A 114 12.20 15.95 -13.77
C TYR A 114 11.49 15.44 -15.01
N THR A 115 11.19 16.31 -15.99
CA THR A 115 10.64 15.89 -17.28
C THR A 115 11.62 15.00 -18.03
N ASN A 116 12.90 15.36 -18.06
CA ASN A 116 13.95 14.56 -18.70
C ASN A 116 14.20 13.25 -17.93
N LEU A 117 14.21 13.31 -16.59
CA LEU A 117 14.33 12.12 -15.75
C LEU A 117 13.20 11.13 -16.02
N LYS A 118 11.95 11.60 -16.03
CA LYS A 118 10.78 10.79 -16.35
C LYS A 118 10.87 10.12 -17.71
N LYS A 119 11.27 10.85 -18.75
CA LYS A 119 11.49 10.29 -20.09
C LYS A 119 12.53 9.16 -20.05
N ASN A 120 13.64 9.39 -19.35
CA ASN A 120 14.74 8.44 -19.30
C ASN A 120 14.47 7.22 -18.41
N THR A 121 13.59 7.30 -17.41
CA THR A 121 13.36 6.19 -16.46
C THR A 121 12.05 5.45 -16.67
N GLU A 122 11.02 6.11 -17.22
CA GLU A 122 9.67 5.57 -17.35
C GLU A 122 9.22 5.37 -18.80
N GLN A 123 9.94 5.92 -19.79
CA GLN A 123 9.66 5.75 -21.22
C GLN A 123 10.72 4.89 -21.90
N LEU A 124 11.18 3.83 -21.23
CA LEU A 124 12.09 2.84 -21.77
C LEU A 124 11.32 1.57 -22.13
N GLY A 125 11.24 1.20 -23.41
CA GLY A 125 10.50 -0.01 -23.79
C GLY A 125 10.49 -0.43 -25.27
N SER A 126 11.11 0.32 -26.18
CA SER A 126 11.12 0.01 -27.62
C SER A 126 12.48 0.32 -28.25
N ILE A 127 12.85 -0.45 -29.28
CA ILE A 127 14.05 -0.19 -30.11
C ILE A 127 14.00 1.15 -30.87
N PHE A 128 12.83 1.79 -30.88
CA PHE A 128 12.59 3.11 -31.48
C PHE A 128 12.47 4.22 -30.44
N ASP A 129 12.63 3.92 -29.15
CA ASP A 129 12.59 4.95 -28.12
C ASP A 129 13.79 5.88 -28.25
N ALA A 130 13.57 7.15 -27.92
CA ALA A 130 14.63 8.14 -27.93
C ALA A 130 15.76 7.67 -27.01
N GLN A 131 17.00 7.74 -27.51
CA GLN A 131 18.17 7.44 -26.69
C GLN A 131 18.16 8.35 -25.45
N PRO A 132 18.41 7.81 -24.24
CA PRO A 132 18.41 8.60 -23.02
C PRO A 132 19.32 9.83 -23.18
N SER A 133 18.76 11.03 -23.02
CA SER A 133 19.57 12.25 -23.10
C SER A 133 20.35 12.43 -21.81
N GLU A 134 21.54 13.01 -21.89
CA GLU A 134 22.33 13.35 -20.71
C GLU A 134 21.49 14.22 -19.75
N ILE A 135 21.35 13.77 -18.50
CA ILE A 135 20.64 14.50 -17.46
C ILE A 135 21.67 15.33 -16.70
N THR A 136 21.84 16.59 -17.11
CA THR A 136 22.66 17.53 -16.35
C THR A 136 21.86 18.11 -15.20
N GLY A 137 22.41 17.97 -14.00
CA GLY A 137 21.86 18.49 -12.76
C GLY A 137 22.28 19.91 -12.43
N ASN A 138 21.98 20.36 -11.21
CA ASN A 138 22.58 21.56 -10.61
C ASN A 138 23.69 21.25 -9.59
N ILE A 139 24.15 20.00 -9.56
CA ILE A 139 25.22 19.50 -8.69
C ILE A 139 26.47 19.27 -9.55
N HIS A 140 27.64 19.67 -9.06
CA HIS A 140 28.92 19.48 -9.76
C HIS A 140 30.05 19.14 -8.77
N ASN A 141 31.08 18.45 -9.27
CA ASN A 141 32.29 18.19 -8.48
C ASN A 141 33.23 19.42 -8.53
N LEU A 142 33.62 19.93 -7.36
CA LEU A 142 34.54 21.06 -7.22
C LEU A 142 35.99 20.74 -7.65
N ASN A 143 36.39 19.46 -7.58
CA ASN A 143 37.74 18.99 -7.91
C ASN A 143 37.88 18.49 -9.36
N ASN A 144 36.76 18.21 -10.04
CA ASN A 144 36.75 17.72 -11.41
C ASN A 144 35.52 18.20 -12.18
N ALA A 145 35.67 19.29 -12.93
CA ALA A 145 34.56 19.90 -13.69
C ALA A 145 34.07 19.04 -14.87
N VAL A 146 34.83 18.01 -15.28
CA VAL A 146 34.47 17.12 -16.40
C VAL A 146 33.76 15.87 -15.89
N GLU A 147 33.70 15.65 -14.57
CA GLU A 147 32.98 14.51 -14.00
C GLU A 147 31.46 14.71 -14.13
N PRO A 148 30.74 13.76 -14.77
CA PRO A 148 29.30 13.83 -14.84
C PRO A 148 28.69 13.53 -13.45
N VAL A 149 27.91 14.47 -12.92
CA VAL A 149 27.17 14.30 -11.66
C VAL A 149 25.68 14.37 -11.95
N ILE A 150 24.95 13.31 -11.57
CA ILE A 150 23.51 13.21 -11.75
C ILE A 150 22.82 13.58 -10.44
N GLY A 151 21.91 14.55 -10.52
CA GLY A 151 21.05 14.92 -9.40
C GLY A 151 20.64 16.38 -9.46
N TYR A 152 19.50 16.71 -8.85
CA TYR A 152 19.01 18.07 -8.80
C TYR A 152 18.50 18.38 -7.40
N VAL A 153 19.00 19.46 -6.80
CA VAL A 153 18.55 19.97 -5.51
C VAL A 153 17.53 21.05 -5.76
N ILE A 154 16.32 20.87 -5.21
CA ILE A 154 15.26 21.88 -5.23
C ILE A 154 15.04 22.46 -3.82
N ALA A 155 14.74 23.75 -3.76
CA ALA A 155 14.18 24.41 -2.59
C ALA A 155 12.85 25.03 -3.00
N CYS A 156 11.75 24.54 -2.44
CA CYS A 156 10.41 24.95 -2.85
C CYS A 156 9.41 24.92 -1.70
N THR A 157 8.27 25.57 -1.90
CA THR A 157 7.11 25.44 -1.02
C THR A 157 6.42 24.10 -1.28
N VAL A 158 6.10 23.39 -0.20
CA VAL A 158 5.35 22.14 -0.23
C VAL A 158 3.98 22.33 0.40
N GLN A 159 2.94 21.88 -0.30
CA GLN A 159 1.59 21.78 0.26
C GLN A 159 1.18 20.32 0.31
N SER A 160 0.57 19.91 1.43
CA SER A 160 0.19 18.53 1.65
C SER A 160 -1.29 18.41 1.97
N LYS A 161 -1.95 17.39 1.41
CA LYS A 161 -3.35 17.08 1.71
C LYS A 161 -3.53 15.58 1.89
N ARG A 162 -4.15 15.20 3.02
CA ARG A 162 -4.55 13.83 3.29
C ARG A 162 -6.07 13.67 3.15
N ILE A 163 -6.48 12.62 2.46
CA ILE A 163 -7.87 12.18 2.44
C ILE A 163 -8.00 10.76 2.98
N PHE A 164 -9.23 10.39 3.31
CA PHE A 164 -9.61 9.04 3.72
C PHE A 164 -10.79 8.61 2.88
N ILE A 165 -10.80 7.33 2.49
CA ILE A 165 -11.89 6.69 1.80
C ILE A 165 -12.21 5.42 2.57
N SER A 166 -13.40 5.38 3.16
CA SER A 166 -13.85 4.22 3.93
C SER A 166 -14.72 3.33 3.06
N VAL A 167 -14.80 2.03 3.38
CA VAL A 167 -15.58 1.05 2.61
C VAL A 167 -17.06 1.42 2.48
N ASP A 168 -17.64 2.12 3.47
CA ASP A 168 -19.02 2.64 3.44
C ASP A 168 -19.28 3.71 2.38
N GLN A 169 -18.22 4.27 1.78
CA GLN A 169 -18.30 5.23 0.67
C GLN A 169 -18.22 4.55 -0.71
N LEU A 170 -18.02 3.24 -0.75
CA LEU A 170 -17.79 2.47 -1.96
C LEU A 170 -18.99 1.58 -2.29
N PRO A 171 -19.16 1.14 -3.55
CA PRO A 171 -20.23 0.22 -3.88
C PRO A 171 -20.10 -1.12 -3.14
N ASP A 172 -21.20 -1.61 -2.55
CA ASP A 172 -21.26 -2.90 -1.84
C ASP A 172 -20.88 -4.13 -2.70
N THR A 173 -20.89 -3.96 -4.03
CA THR A 173 -20.46 -4.99 -4.99
C THR A 173 -18.95 -5.13 -5.10
N TRP A 174 -18.17 -4.21 -4.51
CA TRP A 174 -16.72 -4.27 -4.53
C TRP A 174 -16.25 -5.16 -3.39
N SER A 175 -15.53 -6.22 -3.75
CA SER A 175 -14.91 -7.13 -2.79
C SER A 175 -13.43 -7.23 -3.11
N PRO A 176 -12.55 -6.96 -2.13
CA PRO A 176 -11.15 -7.32 -2.23
C PRO A 176 -10.98 -8.80 -2.56
N VAL A 177 -9.97 -9.11 -3.36
CA VAL A 177 -9.54 -10.48 -3.64
C VAL A 177 -8.23 -10.70 -2.88
N TYR A 178 -8.22 -11.68 -1.98
CA TYR A 178 -7.00 -12.06 -1.28
C TYR A 178 -6.00 -12.67 -2.27
N PRO A 179 -4.69 -12.45 -2.07
CA PRO A 179 -3.65 -12.98 -2.96
C PRO A 179 -3.35 -14.48 -2.72
N TYR A 180 -4.08 -15.12 -1.81
CA TYR A 180 -3.88 -16.51 -1.38
C TYR A 180 -5.23 -17.25 -1.34
N GLU A 181 -5.15 -18.56 -1.60
CA GLU A 181 -6.25 -19.49 -1.39
C GLU A 181 -6.21 -20.01 0.05
N CYS A 182 -7.39 -20.23 0.64
CA CYS A 182 -7.48 -20.72 2.00
C CYS A 182 -8.43 -21.90 2.07
N ASP A 183 -7.85 -23.05 2.34
CA ASP A 183 -8.58 -24.29 2.57
C ASP A 183 -8.65 -24.54 4.07
N VAL A 184 -9.85 -24.40 4.63
CA VAL A 184 -10.09 -24.69 6.04
C VAL A 184 -10.32 -26.19 6.19
N ASP A 185 -9.55 -26.84 7.05
CA ASP A 185 -9.69 -28.26 7.35
C ASP A 185 -10.03 -28.49 8.83
N THR A 186 -10.55 -29.68 9.13
CA THR A 186 -10.91 -30.12 10.47
C THR A 186 -9.79 -30.92 11.09
N GLU A 187 -9.19 -30.36 12.13
CA GLU A 187 -8.13 -30.99 12.92
C GLU A 187 -8.78 -31.67 14.13
N SER A 188 -9.02 -32.99 14.05
CA SER A 188 -9.72 -33.73 15.10
C SER A 188 -8.78 -34.30 16.18
N PHE A 189 -9.24 -34.37 17.42
CA PHE A 189 -8.52 -35.08 18.49
C PHE A 189 -8.48 -36.60 18.24
N ALA A 190 -9.56 -37.18 17.71
CA ALA A 190 -9.69 -38.62 17.50
C ALA A 190 -8.66 -39.16 16.49
N SER A 191 -8.34 -38.41 15.44
CA SER A 191 -7.31 -38.77 14.46
C SER A 191 -5.89 -38.41 14.90
N GLY A 192 -5.72 -37.68 16.01
CA GLY A 192 -4.43 -37.14 16.45
C GLY A 192 -3.96 -35.91 15.67
N ALA A 193 -4.76 -35.41 14.73
CA ALA A 193 -4.37 -34.33 13.83
C ALA A 193 -4.12 -33.00 14.58
N VAL A 194 -4.85 -32.72 15.66
CA VAL A 194 -4.54 -31.57 16.54
C VAL A 194 -3.10 -31.64 17.07
N ALA A 195 -2.68 -32.81 17.57
CA ALA A 195 -1.36 -32.98 18.15
C ALA A 195 -0.25 -32.91 17.09
N GLN A 196 -0.54 -33.37 15.88
CA GLN A 196 0.41 -33.38 14.77
C GLN A 196 0.54 -32.02 14.08
N ASN A 197 -0.59 -31.35 13.80
CA ASN A 197 -0.65 -30.20 12.90
C ASN A 197 -0.79 -28.87 13.64
N LEU A 198 -1.35 -28.84 14.85
CA LEU A 198 -1.63 -27.56 15.53
C LEU A 198 -0.76 -27.30 16.76
N ILE A 199 -0.33 -28.34 17.47
CA ILE A 199 0.48 -28.19 18.69
C ILE A 199 1.94 -27.80 18.41
N PRO A 200 2.66 -28.35 17.41
CA PRO A 200 4.07 -28.02 17.23
C PRO A 200 4.29 -26.52 16.98
N LEU A 201 5.32 -25.96 17.63
CA LEU A 201 5.73 -24.58 17.37
C LEU A 201 6.24 -24.45 15.93
N GLY A 202 5.83 -23.37 15.26
CA GLY A 202 6.19 -23.14 13.86
C GLY A 202 5.37 -23.95 12.85
N SER A 203 4.23 -24.54 13.27
CA SER A 203 3.29 -25.11 12.30
C SER A 203 2.75 -24.04 11.35
N ASN A 204 2.61 -24.41 10.07
CA ASN A 204 1.94 -23.59 9.07
C ASN A 204 0.42 -23.58 9.25
N THR A 205 -0.16 -24.59 9.93
CA THR A 205 -1.59 -24.64 10.20
C THR A 205 -1.90 -23.99 11.54
N ILE A 206 -2.75 -22.97 11.52
CA ILE A 206 -3.14 -22.21 12.70
C ILE A 206 -4.61 -22.50 13.05
N PRO A 207 -4.93 -22.78 14.33
CA PRO A 207 -6.31 -22.97 14.74
C PRO A 207 -7.10 -21.66 14.68
N ILE A 208 -8.26 -21.69 14.05
CA ILE A 208 -9.15 -20.52 13.95
C ILE A 208 -10.24 -20.54 15.02
N THR A 209 -10.94 -21.66 15.17
CA THR A 209 -12.03 -21.84 16.13
C THR A 209 -12.18 -23.32 16.51
N THR A 210 -12.97 -23.61 17.54
CA THR A 210 -13.27 -24.98 17.97
C THR A 210 -14.20 -25.68 16.99
N TYR A 211 -14.01 -26.99 16.82
CA TYR A 211 -14.89 -27.86 16.04
C TYR A 211 -15.58 -28.88 16.96
N SER A 212 -16.89 -29.05 16.75
CA SER A 212 -17.71 -30.08 17.39
C SER A 212 -18.50 -30.82 16.31
N ALA A 213 -18.35 -32.13 16.24
CA ALA A 213 -19.08 -32.99 15.35
C ALA A 213 -20.58 -33.00 15.71
N PRO A 214 -21.49 -33.21 14.73
CA PRO A 214 -22.92 -33.28 14.99
C PRO A 214 -23.26 -34.33 16.07
N GLY A 215 -23.92 -33.91 17.14
CA GLY A 215 -24.31 -34.77 18.27
C GLY A 215 -23.25 -34.92 19.37
N SER A 216 -22.07 -34.31 19.22
CA SER A 216 -21.08 -34.23 20.29
C SER A 216 -21.50 -33.23 21.37
N HIS A 217 -21.14 -33.53 22.62
CA HIS A 217 -21.37 -32.68 23.79
C HIS A 217 -20.07 -31.99 24.25
N GLY A 218 -19.05 -31.94 23.39
CA GLY A 218 -17.73 -31.37 23.68
C GLY A 218 -17.02 -30.86 22.43
N ILE A 219 -15.76 -30.44 22.62
CA ILE A 219 -14.88 -30.01 21.52
C ILE A 219 -14.20 -31.26 20.98
N ASP A 220 -14.45 -31.57 19.70
CA ASP A 220 -13.86 -32.72 19.01
C ASP A 220 -12.57 -32.37 18.26
N GLY A 221 -12.29 -31.08 18.12
CA GLY A 221 -11.08 -30.58 17.45
C GLY A 221 -11.08 -29.07 17.25
N TYR A 222 -10.31 -28.63 16.26
CA TYR A 222 -10.28 -27.23 15.81
C TYR A 222 -10.43 -27.19 14.29
N LEU A 223 -10.96 -26.09 13.79
CA LEU A 223 -10.74 -25.74 12.39
C LEU A 223 -9.34 -25.14 12.26
N GLY A 224 -8.57 -25.63 11.30
CA GLY A 224 -7.22 -25.19 10.98
C GLY A 224 -7.16 -24.61 9.57
N VAL A 225 -6.27 -23.64 9.36
CA VAL A 225 -5.99 -23.06 8.05
C VAL A 225 -4.54 -22.58 8.00
N ASP A 226 -3.99 -22.43 6.80
CA ASP A 226 -2.63 -21.91 6.61
C ASP A 226 -2.42 -20.52 7.25
N VAL A 227 -1.21 -20.27 7.74
CA VAL A 227 -0.80 -19.04 8.42
C VAL A 227 -1.07 -17.78 7.58
N ASP A 228 -0.93 -17.87 6.25
CA ASP A 228 -1.19 -16.76 5.33
C ASP A 228 -2.65 -16.25 5.41
N CYS A 229 -3.57 -17.11 5.82
CA CYS A 229 -5.00 -16.82 5.91
C CYS A 229 -5.43 -16.16 7.21
N VAL A 230 -4.57 -16.15 8.24
CA VAL A 230 -4.90 -15.69 9.60
C VAL A 230 -3.94 -14.65 10.15
N ASP A 231 -2.75 -14.51 9.56
CA ASP A 231 -1.72 -13.58 10.02
C ASP A 231 -1.54 -12.40 9.06
N CYS A 232 -2.22 -11.30 9.35
CA CYS A 232 -2.08 -10.08 8.55
C CYS A 232 -0.66 -9.46 8.66
N THR A 233 0.13 -9.83 9.68
CA THR A 233 1.45 -9.25 9.93
C THR A 233 2.51 -9.71 8.93
N LEU A 234 2.21 -10.75 8.15
CA LEU A 234 3.05 -11.17 7.01
C LEU A 234 3.09 -10.12 5.90
N ARG A 235 2.08 -9.24 5.83
CA ARG A 235 1.91 -8.24 4.75
C ARG A 235 1.80 -6.81 5.27
N GLY A 236 1.73 -6.62 6.58
CA GLY A 236 1.50 -5.30 7.19
C GLY A 236 1.91 -5.25 8.66
N THR A 237 1.53 -4.17 9.33
CA THR A 237 1.83 -3.97 10.75
C THR A 237 0.57 -3.76 11.57
N LYS A 238 0.56 -4.24 12.82
CA LYS A 238 -0.54 -3.97 13.77
C LYS A 238 -0.51 -2.54 14.29
N THR A 239 0.60 -1.84 14.11
CA THR A 239 0.79 -0.48 14.64
C THR A 239 -0.04 0.50 13.82
N GLN A 240 -1.09 1.04 14.43
CA GLN A 240 -1.91 2.08 13.83
C GLN A 240 -1.08 3.35 13.59
N PRO A 241 -1.07 3.91 12.38
CA PRO A 241 -0.41 5.18 12.10
C PRO A 241 -1.02 6.34 12.90
N SER A 242 -0.20 7.29 13.36
CA SER A 242 -0.64 8.39 14.22
C SER A 242 -1.68 9.33 13.59
N PHE A 243 -1.71 9.43 12.26
CA PHE A 243 -2.70 10.22 11.53
C PHE A 243 -4.01 9.47 11.29
N TRP A 244 -4.08 8.18 11.63
CA TRP A 244 -5.25 7.34 11.35
C TRP A 244 -6.42 7.75 12.26
N ARG A 245 -7.54 8.09 11.63
CA ARG A 245 -8.80 8.53 12.23
C ARG A 245 -9.93 7.98 11.40
#